data_AF-A0A9P7EQ66-F1
#
_entry.id   AF-A0A9P7EQ66-F1
#
_cell.length_a   1.000
_cell.length_b   1.000
_cell.length_c   1.000
_cell.angle_alpha   90.00
_cell.angle_beta   90.00
_cell.angle_gamma   90.00
#
_symmetry.space_group_name_H-M   'P 1'
#
loop_
_entity.id
_entity.type
_entity.pdbx_description
1 polymer ?
#
loop_
_entity_poly.entity_id
_entity_poly.type
_entity_poly.pdbx_seq_one_letter_code
_entity_poly.pdbx_strand_id
1 'polypeptide(L)'
;MVMAQEAWDAVKPSTIQHCWNHTGIQANSMAHSSHPAHADPGAWKIIHQFADIDTMTLPQAEACLKEHLGNHYVEEDWMDALKTAMVVKGDNVKVAKAVKKLASVACQRTGLVVKIQPLTKAPQLQTLEHELMKSIEELTIRRWIIGTPLTVDEILDPQEEKNIGQVTAYEDDDAIIAEIQRWQAIRSGELVEVESDDEDEDDQPKVCATELILLCKKLEAACIAQVGADSSLDLVHKLRAFQATLQRKELQNAKQVTLDKFWNTK
;
A
#
# COMPACT_ATOMS: atom_id res chain seq x y z
N MET A 1 3.95 -6.93 -20.42
CA MET A 1 2.62 -6.67 -19.83
C MET A 1 1.50 -7.53 -20.43
N VAL A 2 1.81 -8.55 -21.25
CA VAL A 2 0.82 -9.39 -21.95
C VAL A 2 0.06 -10.33 -21.00
N MET A 3 0.75 -10.92 -20.01
CA MET A 3 0.11 -11.85 -19.06
C MET A 3 -0.97 -11.20 -18.18
N ALA A 4 -0.85 -9.90 -17.89
CA ALA A 4 -1.86 -9.19 -17.10
C ALA A 4 -3.15 -8.98 -17.91
N GLN A 5 -3.02 -8.79 -19.23
CA GLN A 5 -4.16 -8.59 -20.12
C GLN A 5 -4.89 -9.91 -20.40
N GLU A 6 -4.15 -10.99 -20.64
CA GLU A 6 -4.72 -12.34 -20.77
C GLU A 6 -5.45 -12.79 -19.49
N ALA A 7 -4.88 -12.48 -18.32
CA ALA A 7 -5.52 -12.75 -17.03
C ALA A 7 -6.80 -11.93 -16.84
N TRP A 8 -6.82 -10.67 -17.30
CA TRP A 8 -8.01 -9.81 -17.23
C TRP A 8 -9.10 -10.26 -18.20
N ASP A 9 -8.74 -10.65 -19.43
CA ASP A 9 -9.68 -11.14 -20.44
C ASP A 9 -10.30 -12.50 -20.05
N ALA A 10 -9.61 -13.28 -19.21
CA ALA A 10 -10.14 -14.52 -18.64
C ALA A 10 -11.20 -14.29 -17.53
N VAL A 11 -11.32 -13.06 -17.00
CA VAL A 11 -12.31 -12.75 -15.96
C VAL A 11 -13.70 -12.67 -16.57
N LYS A 12 -14.55 -13.63 -16.20
CA LYS A 12 -15.95 -13.64 -16.64
C LYS A 12 -16.77 -12.59 -15.88
N PRO A 13 -17.80 -11.99 -16.51
CA PRO A 13 -18.74 -11.11 -15.84
C PRO A 13 -19.39 -11.73 -14.59
N SER A 14 -19.63 -13.05 -14.61
CA SER A 14 -20.13 -13.81 -13.46
C SER A 14 -19.16 -13.84 -12.28
N THR A 15 -17.85 -13.85 -12.56
CA THR A 15 -16.80 -13.79 -11.52
C THR A 15 -16.81 -12.41 -10.85
N ILE A 16 -16.92 -11.34 -11.64
CA ILE A 16 -17.04 -9.97 -11.12
C ILE A 16 -18.30 -9.82 -10.27
N GLN A 17 -19.43 -10.33 -10.75
CA GLN A 17 -20.69 -10.33 -10.01
C GLN A 17 -20.60 -11.12 -8.70
N HIS A 18 -19.93 -12.28 -8.71
CA HIS A 18 -19.70 -13.06 -7.50
C HIS A 18 -18.80 -12.31 -6.52
N CYS A 19 -17.74 -11.65 -6.99
CA CYS A 19 -16.88 -10.80 -6.16
C CYS A 19 -17.67 -9.65 -5.53
N TRP A 20 -18.52 -8.95 -6.29
CA TRP A 20 -19.39 -7.89 -5.78
C TRP A 20 -20.42 -8.37 -4.78
N ASN A 21 -21.02 -9.55 -5.01
CA ASN A 21 -21.94 -10.17 -4.05
C ASN A 21 -21.21 -10.55 -2.75
N HIS A 22 -20.00 -11.08 -2.85
CA HIS A 22 -19.18 -11.47 -1.70
C HIS A 22 -18.73 -10.25 -0.88
N THR A 23 -18.39 -9.14 -1.54
CA THR A 23 -17.99 -7.91 -0.84
C THR A 23 -19.17 -7.06 -0.37
N GLY A 24 -20.41 -7.43 -0.70
CA GLY A 24 -21.61 -6.64 -0.39
C GLY A 24 -21.72 -5.35 -1.20
N ILE A 25 -20.88 -5.15 -2.21
CA ILE A 25 -20.93 -4.01 -3.12
C ILE A 25 -22.00 -4.29 -4.18
N GLN A 26 -23.27 -4.21 -3.79
CA GLN A 26 -24.36 -4.32 -4.75
C GLN A 26 -24.62 -2.95 -5.38
N ALA A 27 -24.49 -2.88 -6.71
CA ALA A 27 -25.14 -1.82 -7.46
C ALA A 27 -26.64 -1.96 -7.21
N ASN A 28 -27.21 -0.99 -6.49
CA ASN A 28 -28.59 -1.04 -6.09
C ASN A 28 -29.47 -1.13 -7.36
N SER A 29 -30.07 -2.29 -7.62
CA SER A 29 -30.92 -2.51 -8.81
C SER A 29 -32.23 -1.70 -8.75
N MET A 30 -32.47 -1.00 -7.63
CA MET A 30 -33.52 0.03 -7.49
C MET A 30 -33.02 1.46 -7.69
N ALA A 31 -31.78 1.67 -8.13
CA ALA A 31 -31.43 2.93 -8.76
C ALA A 31 -32.21 2.98 -10.08
N HIS A 32 -33.44 3.50 -10.01
CA HIS A 32 -34.01 4.26 -11.12
C HIS A 32 -32.85 5.00 -11.76
N SER A 33 -32.68 4.86 -13.08
CA SER A 33 -31.75 5.66 -13.88
C SER A 33 -31.77 7.10 -13.39
N SER A 34 -30.95 7.41 -12.40
CA SER A 34 -30.94 8.68 -11.71
C SER A 34 -29.73 9.30 -12.32
N HIS A 35 -29.93 9.79 -13.54
CA HIS A 35 -29.05 10.83 -14.02
C HIS A 35 -28.99 11.86 -12.89
N PRO A 36 -27.78 12.15 -12.39
CA PRO A 36 -27.65 13.12 -11.33
C PRO A 36 -28.35 14.40 -11.77
N ALA A 37 -29.11 15.07 -10.90
CA ALA A 37 -29.86 16.26 -11.27
C ALA A 37 -28.96 17.30 -11.96
N HIS A 38 -27.71 17.40 -11.53
CA HIS A 38 -26.66 18.24 -12.08
C HIS A 38 -26.15 17.86 -13.50
N ALA A 39 -26.63 16.76 -14.07
CA ALA A 39 -26.42 16.37 -15.47
C ALA A 39 -27.56 16.85 -16.40
N ASP A 40 -28.65 17.40 -15.86
CA ASP A 40 -29.80 17.89 -16.64
C ASP A 40 -29.46 19.21 -17.37
N PRO A 41 -29.44 19.24 -18.71
CA PRO A 41 -29.11 20.46 -19.47
C PRO A 41 -30.17 21.57 -19.33
N GLY A 42 -31.42 21.21 -19.06
CA GLY A 42 -32.52 22.14 -18.82
C GLY A 42 -32.38 22.88 -17.49
N ALA A 43 -31.92 22.20 -16.44
CA ALA A 43 -31.63 22.83 -15.15
C ALA A 43 -30.49 23.86 -15.26
N TRP A 44 -29.43 23.56 -16.01
CA TRP A 44 -28.37 24.54 -16.29
C TRP A 44 -28.85 25.73 -17.13
N LYS A 45 -29.83 25.54 -18.01
CA LYS A 45 -30.47 26.64 -18.75
C LYS A 45 -31.20 27.61 -17.82
N ILE A 46 -31.83 27.11 -16.75
CA ILE A 46 -32.48 27.94 -15.72
C ILE A 46 -31.45 28.77 -14.96
N ILE A 47 -30.31 28.18 -14.60
CA ILE A 47 -29.18 28.90 -13.98
C ILE A 47 -28.64 30.00 -14.91
N HIS A 48 -28.52 29.72 -16.21
CA HIS A 48 -28.11 30.73 -17.19
C HIS A 48 -29.14 31.87 -17.30
N GLN A 49 -30.43 31.57 -17.30
CA GLN A 49 -31.49 32.58 -17.33
C GLN A 49 -31.48 33.46 -16.08
N PHE A 50 -31.27 32.87 -14.90
CA PHE A 50 -31.13 33.63 -13.65
C PHE A 50 -29.95 34.61 -13.69
N ALA A 51 -28.86 34.22 -14.36
CA ALA A 51 -27.65 35.02 -14.40
C ALA A 51 -27.65 36.09 -15.52
N ASP A 52 -28.42 35.89 -16.59
CA ASP A 52 -28.54 36.79 -17.74
C ASP A 52 -29.72 37.79 -17.58
N ILE A 53 -30.81 37.36 -16.95
CA ILE A 53 -32.02 38.17 -16.81
C ILE A 53 -32.04 38.84 -15.43
N ASP A 54 -31.80 40.15 -15.42
CA ASP A 54 -31.80 40.97 -14.20
C ASP A 54 -33.15 40.98 -13.45
N THR A 55 -34.23 40.59 -14.14
CA THR A 55 -35.60 40.51 -13.60
C THR A 55 -35.91 39.22 -12.84
N MET A 56 -35.07 38.18 -12.95
CA MET A 56 -35.27 36.92 -12.24
C MET A 56 -34.60 36.99 -10.85
N THR A 57 -35.39 36.77 -9.81
CA THR A 57 -34.91 36.75 -8.41
C THR A 57 -34.47 35.34 -8.01
N LEU A 58 -33.57 35.24 -7.01
CA LEU A 58 -33.08 33.94 -6.52
C LEU A 58 -34.21 32.97 -6.13
N PRO A 59 -35.27 33.39 -5.41
CA PRO A 59 -36.39 32.50 -5.08
C PRO A 59 -37.16 32.00 -6.32
N GLN A 60 -37.23 32.80 -7.38
CA GLN A 60 -37.87 32.40 -8.63
C GLN A 60 -37.00 31.39 -9.40
N ALA A 61 -35.68 31.57 -9.42
CA ALA A 61 -34.76 30.62 -10.01
C ALA A 61 -34.80 29.26 -9.31
N GLU A 62 -34.85 29.27 -7.98
CA GLU A 62 -34.97 28.06 -7.18
C GLU A 62 -36.32 27.36 -7.40
N ALA A 63 -37.42 28.12 -7.47
CA ALA A 63 -38.74 27.56 -7.78
C ALA A 63 -38.77 26.89 -9.15
N CYS A 64 -38.20 27.52 -10.18
CA CYS A 64 -38.09 26.93 -11.52
C CYS A 64 -37.22 25.66 -11.53
N LEU A 65 -36.13 25.62 -10.75
CA LEU A 65 -35.30 24.43 -10.62
C LEU A 65 -36.04 23.28 -9.91
N LYS A 66 -36.79 23.59 -8.84
CA LYS A 66 -37.61 22.61 -8.13
C LYS A 66 -38.73 22.06 -9.00
N GLU A 67 -39.36 22.91 -9.79
CA GLU A 67 -40.41 22.48 -10.74
C GLU A 67 -39.83 21.60 -11.86
N HIS A 68 -38.68 21.98 -12.42
CA HIS A 68 -38.04 21.26 -13.53
C HIS A 68 -37.42 19.92 -13.10
N LEU A 69 -36.80 19.84 -11.92
CA LEU A 69 -36.12 18.65 -11.42
C LEU A 69 -37.02 17.76 -10.54
N GLY A 70 -38.13 18.30 -10.01
CA GLY A 70 -39.06 17.58 -9.16
C GLY A 70 -38.38 16.88 -7.98
N ASN A 71 -38.60 15.56 -7.85
CA ASN A 71 -38.03 14.73 -6.79
C ASN A 71 -36.51 14.56 -6.87
N HIS A 72 -35.88 15.01 -7.96
CA HIS A 72 -34.43 14.94 -8.13
C HIS A 72 -33.74 16.24 -7.68
N TYR A 73 -34.48 17.28 -7.28
CA TYR A 73 -33.88 18.51 -6.77
C TYR A 73 -33.21 18.29 -5.40
N VAL A 74 -31.90 18.54 -5.34
CA VAL A 74 -31.12 18.58 -4.09
C VAL A 74 -30.52 19.98 -3.95
N GLU A 75 -30.90 20.71 -2.91
CA GLU A 75 -30.49 22.11 -2.73
C GLU A 75 -28.95 22.26 -2.67
N GLU A 76 -28.28 21.35 -1.97
CA GLU A 76 -26.82 21.34 -1.81
C GLU A 76 -26.07 21.27 -3.17
N ASP A 77 -26.61 20.50 -4.12
CA ASP A 77 -26.00 20.31 -5.45
C ASP A 77 -26.05 21.59 -6.31
N TRP A 78 -27.04 22.46 -6.07
CA TRP A 78 -27.31 23.65 -6.89
C TRP A 78 -26.91 24.97 -6.22
N MET A 79 -26.66 24.95 -4.91
CA MET A 79 -26.29 26.13 -4.14
C MET A 79 -25.03 26.82 -4.69
N ASP A 80 -24.00 26.06 -5.07
CA ASP A 80 -22.75 26.62 -5.61
C ASP A 80 -22.96 27.26 -6.99
N ALA A 81 -23.84 26.68 -7.81
CA ALA A 81 -24.21 27.25 -9.11
C ALA A 81 -25.00 28.56 -8.93
N LEU A 82 -25.96 28.60 -8.01
CA LEU A 82 -26.76 29.79 -7.69
C LEU A 82 -25.91 30.91 -7.08
N LYS A 83 -25.01 30.59 -6.14
CA LYS A 83 -24.06 31.56 -5.56
C LYS A 83 -23.12 32.13 -6.63
N THR A 84 -22.58 31.27 -7.51
CA THR A 84 -21.70 31.71 -8.59
C THR A 84 -22.46 32.62 -9.57
N ALA A 85 -23.68 32.26 -9.95
CA ALA A 85 -24.53 33.09 -10.79
C ALA A 85 -24.83 34.46 -10.13
N MET A 86 -25.02 34.49 -8.81
CA MET A 86 -25.27 35.71 -8.05
C MET A 86 -24.03 36.64 -7.97
N VAL A 87 -22.84 36.09 -7.76
CA VAL A 87 -21.59 36.87 -7.66
C VAL A 87 -21.19 37.50 -9.00
N VAL A 88 -21.52 36.84 -10.11
CA VAL A 88 -21.14 37.28 -11.46
C VAL A 88 -22.32 37.95 -12.19
N LYS A 89 -23.42 38.21 -11.48
CA LYS A 89 -24.63 38.85 -12.01
C LYS A 89 -24.28 40.17 -12.70
N GLY A 90 -24.54 40.25 -14.01
CA GLY A 90 -24.26 41.41 -14.85
C GLY A 90 -23.02 41.33 -15.76
N ASP A 91 -22.18 40.29 -15.67
CA ASP A 91 -21.07 40.04 -16.63
C ASP A 91 -21.28 38.72 -17.37
N ASN A 92 -22.12 38.76 -18.41
CA ASN A 92 -22.60 37.62 -19.18
C ASN A 92 -21.47 36.71 -19.70
N VAL A 93 -20.29 37.27 -20.01
CA VAL A 93 -19.14 36.50 -20.50
C VAL A 93 -18.50 35.68 -19.38
N LYS A 94 -18.37 36.26 -18.18
CA LYS A 94 -17.80 35.57 -17.02
C LYS A 94 -18.77 34.55 -16.44
N VAL A 95 -20.07 34.88 -16.40
CA VAL A 95 -21.15 33.96 -16.00
C VAL A 95 -21.13 32.71 -16.87
N ALA A 96 -21.19 32.89 -18.19
CA ALA A 96 -21.29 31.76 -19.11
C ALA A 96 -20.08 30.83 -19.00
N LYS A 97 -18.89 31.39 -18.78
CA LYS A 97 -17.66 30.62 -18.58
C LYS A 97 -17.66 29.88 -17.24
N ALA A 98 -18.09 30.52 -16.15
CA ALA A 98 -18.12 29.91 -14.82
C ALA A 98 -19.16 28.79 -14.72
N VAL A 99 -20.38 29.04 -15.23
CA VAL A 99 -21.48 28.06 -15.25
C VAL A 99 -21.12 26.88 -16.16
N LYS A 100 -20.54 27.11 -17.34
CA LYS A 100 -20.08 26.00 -18.21
C LYS A 100 -18.98 25.16 -17.56
N LYS A 101 -18.07 25.80 -16.81
CA LYS A 101 -17.05 25.08 -16.02
C LYS A 101 -17.71 24.21 -14.95
N LEU A 102 -18.66 24.75 -14.19
CA LEU A 102 -19.40 23.99 -13.18
C LEU A 102 -20.21 22.85 -13.80
N ALA A 103 -20.90 23.08 -14.92
CA ALA A 103 -21.63 22.06 -15.65
C ALA A 103 -20.71 20.94 -16.16
N SER A 104 -19.49 21.26 -16.62
CA SER A 104 -18.51 20.26 -17.04
C SER A 104 -17.97 19.42 -15.89
N VAL A 105 -17.72 20.04 -14.73
CA VAL A 105 -17.28 19.35 -13.51
C VAL A 105 -18.41 18.46 -12.97
N ALA A 106 -19.65 18.94 -13.01
CA ALA A 106 -20.84 18.19 -12.65
C ALA A 106 -21.05 16.98 -13.57
N CYS A 107 -20.92 17.14 -14.89
CA CYS A 107 -21.01 16.01 -15.85
C CYS A 107 -19.91 14.96 -15.64
N GLN A 108 -18.75 15.36 -15.11
CA GLN A 108 -17.62 14.46 -14.83
C GLN A 108 -17.75 13.72 -13.50
N ARG A 109 -18.62 14.20 -12.59
CA ARG A 109 -19.00 13.44 -11.40
C ARG A 109 -19.91 12.31 -11.86
N THR A 110 -19.31 11.15 -12.14
CA THR A 110 -20.08 9.92 -12.30
C THR A 110 -20.88 9.74 -11.02
N GLY A 111 -22.21 9.85 -11.12
CA GLY A 111 -23.17 9.70 -10.02
C GLY A 111 -23.23 8.28 -9.44
N LEU A 112 -22.12 7.55 -9.48
CA LEU A 112 -21.89 6.35 -8.69
C LEU A 112 -21.74 6.76 -7.24
N VAL A 113 -22.87 7.07 -6.62
CA VAL A 113 -22.99 7.07 -5.17
C VAL A 113 -22.94 5.60 -4.75
N VAL A 114 -21.73 5.07 -4.56
CA VAL A 114 -21.54 3.79 -3.89
C VAL A 114 -21.94 4.02 -2.43
N LYS A 115 -23.23 3.80 -2.13
CA LYS A 115 -23.68 3.68 -0.75
C LYS A 115 -23.12 2.37 -0.22
N ILE A 116 -21.92 2.43 0.35
CA ILE A 116 -21.39 1.38 1.20
C ILE A 116 -22.33 1.33 2.38
N GLN A 117 -23.25 0.34 2.40
CA GLN A 117 -24.03 0.09 3.60
C GLN A 117 -23.06 -0.18 4.75
N PRO A 118 -23.34 0.32 5.97
CA PRO A 118 -22.51 -0.03 7.11
C PRO A 118 -22.43 -1.54 7.17
N LEU A 119 -21.22 -2.06 6.97
CA LEU A 119 -20.93 -3.48 6.94
C LEU A 119 -21.40 -4.03 8.28
N THR A 120 -22.53 -4.74 8.27
CA THR A 120 -22.93 -5.52 9.44
C THR A 120 -21.82 -6.55 9.63
N LYS A 121 -21.06 -6.42 10.73
CA LYS A 121 -19.92 -7.30 11.05
C LYS A 121 -20.38 -8.73 10.78
N ALA A 122 -19.76 -9.38 9.78
CA ALA A 122 -20.12 -10.75 9.43
C ALA A 122 -20.03 -11.62 10.69
N PRO A 123 -20.94 -12.58 10.93
CA PRO A 123 -20.90 -13.43 12.12
C PRO A 123 -19.55 -14.15 12.30
N GLN A 124 -18.88 -14.43 11.18
CA GLN A 124 -17.54 -15.01 11.14
C GLN A 124 -16.47 -14.09 11.73
N LEU A 125 -16.56 -12.78 11.49
CA LEU A 125 -15.63 -11.78 12.03
C LEU A 125 -15.76 -11.67 13.55
N GLN A 126 -16.98 -11.75 14.09
CA GLN A 126 -17.19 -11.74 15.54
C GLN A 126 -16.58 -12.97 16.22
N THR A 127 -16.67 -14.13 15.56
CA THR A 127 -16.08 -15.38 16.06
C THR A 127 -14.55 -15.28 16.05
N LEU A 128 -13.97 -14.77 14.96
CA LEU A 128 -12.53 -14.58 14.83
C LEU A 128 -11.98 -13.55 15.83
N GLU A 129 -12.68 -12.43 15.99
CA GLU A 129 -12.34 -11.35 16.94
C GLU A 129 -12.32 -11.90 18.37
N HIS A 130 -13.30 -12.74 18.74
CA HIS A 130 -13.33 -13.38 20.05
C HIS A 130 -12.20 -14.41 20.23
N GLU A 131 -11.89 -15.20 19.21
CA GLU A 131 -10.80 -16.20 19.25
C GLU A 131 -9.42 -15.52 19.37
N LEU A 132 -9.23 -14.42 18.66
CA LEU A 132 -8.04 -13.59 18.76
C LEU A 132 -7.88 -13.00 20.16
N MET A 133 -8.95 -12.39 20.71
CA MET A 133 -8.93 -11.82 22.06
C MET A 133 -8.63 -12.88 23.13
N LYS A 134 -9.21 -14.08 22.99
CA LYS A 134 -8.92 -15.21 23.89
C LYS A 134 -7.44 -15.62 23.82
N SER A 135 -6.85 -15.64 22.63
CA SER A 135 -5.43 -15.96 22.45
C SER A 135 -4.52 -14.92 23.09
N ILE A 136 -4.86 -13.63 22.97
CA ILE A 136 -4.13 -12.53 23.62
C ILE A 136 -4.22 -12.63 25.15
N GLU A 137 -5.39 -12.99 25.68
CA GLU A 137 -5.58 -13.21 27.11
C GLU A 137 -4.73 -14.38 27.62
N GLU A 138 -4.70 -15.51 26.90
CA GLU A 138 -3.85 -16.65 27.23
C GLU A 138 -2.35 -16.29 27.22
N LEU A 139 -1.90 -15.49 26.25
CA LEU A 139 -0.51 -14.99 26.18
C LEU A 139 -0.17 -14.05 27.34
N THR A 140 -1.15 -13.25 27.77
CA THR A 140 -1.02 -12.34 28.91
C THR A 140 -0.91 -13.14 30.22
N ILE A 141 -1.76 -14.16 30.41
CA ILE A 141 -1.72 -15.06 31.59
C ILE A 141 -0.37 -15.77 31.71
N ARG A 142 0.22 -16.17 30.58
CA ARG A 142 1.54 -16.82 30.53
C ARG A 142 2.73 -15.86 30.72
N ARG A 143 2.48 -14.58 30.97
CA ARG A 143 3.49 -13.50 31.09
C ARG A 143 4.40 -13.36 29.87
N TRP A 144 3.92 -13.72 28.68
CA TRP A 144 4.68 -13.54 27.44
C TRP A 144 4.53 -12.14 26.83
N ILE A 145 3.49 -11.41 27.24
CA ILE A 145 3.30 -9.99 26.94
C ILE A 145 3.65 -9.20 28.20
N ILE A 146 4.69 -8.36 28.13
CA ILE A 146 5.08 -7.46 29.21
C ILE A 146 4.43 -6.11 28.94
N GLY A 147 3.47 -5.71 29.77
CA GLY A 147 2.78 -4.41 29.67
C GLY A 147 1.27 -4.54 29.48
N THR A 148 0.62 -3.43 29.10
CA THR A 148 -0.81 -3.40 28.78
C THR A 148 -1.06 -4.18 27.48
N PRO A 149 -2.01 -5.12 27.43
CA PRO A 149 -2.36 -5.84 26.21
C PRO A 149 -2.87 -4.87 25.14
N LEU A 150 -2.36 -4.98 23.91
CA LEU A 150 -2.83 -4.20 22.77
C LEU A 150 -4.26 -4.62 22.40
N THR A 151 -5.06 -3.64 21.98
CA THR A 151 -6.41 -3.85 21.46
C THR A 151 -6.39 -4.38 20.02
N VAL A 152 -7.51 -4.96 19.56
CA VAL A 152 -7.63 -5.47 18.18
C VAL A 152 -7.35 -4.37 17.16
N ASP A 153 -7.83 -3.15 17.41
CA ASP A 153 -7.62 -2.01 16.52
C ASP A 153 -6.14 -1.58 16.49
N GLU A 154 -5.43 -1.64 17.62
CA GLU A 154 -3.98 -1.36 17.68
C GLU A 154 -3.14 -2.45 17.00
N ILE A 155 -3.61 -3.70 16.98
CA ILE A 155 -2.94 -4.81 16.28
C ILE A 155 -3.15 -4.72 14.77
N LEU A 156 -4.34 -4.31 14.34
CA LEU A 156 -4.69 -4.20 12.92
C LEU A 156 -4.17 -2.91 12.28
N ASP A 157 -3.99 -1.85 13.07
CA ASP A 157 -3.57 -0.53 12.60
C ASP A 157 -2.58 0.11 13.59
N PRO A 158 -1.36 -0.45 13.70
CA PRO A 158 -0.36 0.03 14.64
C PRO A 158 0.06 1.47 14.28
N GLN A 159 0.09 2.34 15.28
CA GLN A 159 0.44 3.76 15.10
C GLN A 159 1.90 3.91 14.66
N GLU A 160 2.74 2.94 15.00
CA GLU A 160 4.14 2.85 14.58
C GLU A 160 4.27 2.75 13.07
N GLU A 161 3.39 2.02 12.37
CA GLU A 161 3.41 1.90 10.90
C GLU A 161 2.98 3.18 10.19
N LYS A 162 2.06 3.96 10.79
CA LYS A 162 1.65 5.27 10.26
C LYS A 162 2.77 6.31 10.30
N ASN A 163 3.71 6.15 11.23
CA ASN A 163 4.83 7.07 11.41
C ASN A 163 6.03 6.74 10.51
N ILE A 164 5.98 5.68 9.70
CA ILE A 164 6.96 5.39 8.64
C ILE A 164 6.71 6.29 7.40
N GLY A 165 6.32 7.54 7.65
CA GLY A 165 5.96 8.53 6.62
C GLY A 165 7.15 9.16 5.90
N GLN A 166 8.35 8.63 6.08
CA GLN A 166 9.51 9.02 5.30
C GLN A 166 10.45 7.82 5.25
N VAL A 167 10.33 7.05 4.16
CA VAL A 167 11.42 6.16 3.74
C VAL A 167 12.63 7.07 3.61
N THR A 168 13.52 7.01 4.59
CA THR A 168 14.84 7.63 4.45
C THR A 168 15.45 6.98 3.23
N ALA A 169 15.64 7.75 2.16
CA ALA A 169 16.47 7.29 1.05
C ALA A 169 17.78 6.83 1.68
N TYR A 170 18.03 5.53 1.64
CA TYR A 170 19.28 5.01 2.18
C TYR A 170 20.38 5.56 1.27
N GLU A 171 21.53 5.95 1.82
CA GLU A 171 22.65 6.54 1.05
C GLU A 171 23.16 5.63 -0.09
N ASP A 172 22.64 4.40 -0.17
CA ASP A 172 22.99 3.33 -1.11
C ASP A 172 21.88 3.07 -2.18
N ASP A 173 20.76 3.79 -2.14
CA ASP A 173 19.66 3.58 -3.10
C ASP A 173 20.11 3.86 -4.53
N ASP A 174 20.97 4.87 -4.73
CA ASP A 174 21.55 5.19 -6.04
C ASP A 174 22.47 4.08 -6.56
N ALA A 175 23.19 3.39 -5.67
CA ALA A 175 24.06 2.26 -6.04
C ALA A 175 23.22 1.03 -6.41
N ILE A 176 22.13 0.78 -5.68
CA ILE A 176 21.16 -0.28 -6.00
C ILE A 176 20.49 0.00 -7.36
N ILE A 177 20.09 1.25 -7.61
CA ILE A 177 19.51 1.67 -8.89
C ILE A 177 20.51 1.50 -10.03
N ALA A 178 21.76 1.91 -9.83
CA ALA A 178 22.83 1.77 -10.83
C ALA A 178 23.11 0.29 -11.16
N GLU A 179 23.15 -0.58 -10.15
CA GLU A 179 23.35 -2.02 -10.37
C GLU A 179 22.15 -2.61 -11.12
N ILE A 180 20.91 -2.29 -10.74
CA ILE A 180 19.70 -2.75 -11.47
C ILE A 180 19.73 -2.30 -12.94
N GLN A 181 20.13 -1.05 -13.21
CA GLN A 181 20.28 -0.54 -14.57
C GLN A 181 21.36 -1.30 -15.36
N ARG A 182 22.48 -1.64 -14.72
CA ARG A 182 23.53 -2.48 -15.30
C ARG A 182 23.00 -3.87 -15.67
N TRP A 183 22.26 -4.54 -14.78
CA TRP A 183 21.62 -5.84 -15.07
C TRP A 183 20.62 -5.75 -16.24
N GLN A 184 19.87 -4.65 -16.34
CA GLN A 184 18.95 -4.42 -17.45
C GLN A 184 19.70 -4.22 -18.78
N ALA A 185 20.80 -3.48 -18.77
CA ALA A 185 21.65 -3.24 -19.95
C ALA A 185 22.40 -4.50 -20.43
N ILE A 186 22.82 -5.37 -19.51
CA ILE A 186 23.38 -6.69 -19.84
C ILE A 186 22.29 -7.56 -20.49
N ARG A 187 21.07 -7.57 -19.92
CA ARG A 187 19.94 -8.37 -20.43
C ARG A 187 19.44 -7.89 -21.80
N SER A 188 19.49 -6.59 -22.08
CA SER A 188 19.15 -6.03 -23.39
C SER A 188 20.24 -6.25 -24.45
N GLY A 189 21.40 -6.79 -24.07
CA GLY A 189 22.54 -7.02 -24.96
C GLY A 189 23.34 -5.75 -25.29
N GLU A 190 23.15 -4.68 -24.50
CA GLU A 190 23.84 -3.40 -24.68
C GLU A 190 25.22 -3.38 -24.02
N LEU A 191 25.46 -4.26 -23.03
CA LEU A 191 26.75 -4.48 -22.39
C LEU A 191 27.18 -5.95 -22.53
N VAL A 192 28.43 -6.17 -22.94
CA VAL A 192 29.08 -7.48 -22.94
C VAL A 192 29.66 -7.72 -21.55
N GLU A 193 29.24 -8.80 -20.91
CA GLU A 193 29.80 -9.27 -19.64
C GLU A 193 31.24 -9.72 -19.90
N VAL A 194 32.22 -8.92 -19.44
CA VAL A 194 33.62 -9.32 -19.41
C VAL A 194 33.82 -10.06 -18.09
N GLU A 195 33.86 -11.39 -18.15
CA GLU A 195 34.30 -12.22 -17.03
C GLU A 195 35.77 -11.86 -16.74
N SER A 196 36.03 -11.20 -15.62
CA SER A 196 37.38 -10.98 -15.11
C SER A 196 37.88 -12.32 -14.60
N ASP A 197 38.75 -12.95 -15.39
CA ASP A 197 39.47 -14.16 -15.06
C ASP A 197 40.61 -13.81 -14.08
N ASP A 198 40.24 -13.54 -12.83
CA ASP A 198 41.19 -13.36 -11.73
C ASP A 198 41.48 -14.73 -11.10
N GLU A 199 42.31 -15.52 -11.78
CA GLU A 199 43.02 -16.66 -11.20
C GLU A 199 44.12 -16.16 -10.24
N ASP A 200 43.73 -15.70 -9.06
CA ASP A 200 44.68 -15.51 -7.96
C ASP A 200 44.93 -16.84 -7.25
N GLU A 201 45.99 -17.54 -7.67
CA GLU A 201 46.65 -18.61 -6.89
C GLU A 201 47.25 -18.03 -5.59
N ASP A 202 46.43 -17.90 -4.55
CA ASP A 202 46.93 -17.59 -3.21
C ASP A 202 47.38 -18.89 -2.51
N ASP A 203 48.69 -19.13 -2.56
CA ASP A 203 49.47 -20.20 -1.90
C ASP A 203 49.55 -20.02 -0.37
N GLN A 204 48.50 -19.51 0.28
CA GLN A 204 48.37 -19.56 1.74
C GLN A 204 47.72 -20.87 2.19
N PRO A 205 48.09 -21.41 3.37
CA PRO A 205 47.38 -22.54 3.93
C PRO A 205 45.91 -22.15 4.14
N LYS A 206 45.04 -22.63 3.25
CA LYS A 206 43.58 -22.46 3.27
C LYS A 206 43.02 -23.24 4.47
N VAL A 207 43.23 -22.74 5.67
CA VAL A 207 42.50 -23.22 6.85
C VAL A 207 41.05 -22.79 6.63
N CYS A 208 40.16 -23.76 6.50
CA CYS A 208 38.76 -23.49 6.23
C CYS A 208 38.16 -22.69 7.40
N ALA A 209 37.20 -21.80 7.13
CA ALA A 209 36.51 -21.04 8.16
C ALA A 209 35.91 -21.95 9.26
N THR A 210 35.45 -23.15 8.85
CA THR A 210 34.94 -24.19 9.75
C THR A 210 36.01 -24.75 10.70
N GLU A 211 37.23 -24.94 10.22
CA GLU A 211 38.38 -25.38 11.00
C GLU A 211 38.82 -24.32 12.01
N LEU A 212 38.83 -23.04 11.60
CA LEU A 212 39.12 -21.92 12.50
C LEU A 212 38.06 -21.79 13.61
N ILE A 213 36.78 -21.93 13.28
CA ILE A 213 35.70 -21.93 14.28
C ILE A 213 35.88 -23.08 15.26
N LEU A 214 36.22 -24.28 14.78
CA LEU A 214 36.44 -25.45 15.63
C LEU A 214 37.66 -25.27 16.54
N LEU A 215 38.73 -24.64 16.05
CA LEU A 215 39.91 -24.30 16.84
C LEU A 215 39.55 -23.29 17.96
N CYS A 216 38.77 -22.25 17.63
CA CYS A 216 38.34 -21.27 18.61
C CYS A 216 37.48 -21.90 19.72
N LYS A 217 36.59 -22.85 19.37
CA LYS A 217 35.79 -23.59 20.36
C LYS A 217 36.65 -24.44 21.29
N LYS A 218 37.67 -25.11 20.75
CA LYS A 218 38.63 -25.89 21.56
C LYS A 218 39.42 -24.99 22.51
N LEU A 219 39.86 -23.83 22.02
CA LEU A 219 40.62 -22.88 22.83
C LEU A 219 39.75 -22.25 23.93
N GLU A 220 38.50 -21.91 23.62
CA GLU A 220 37.52 -21.45 24.61
C GLU A 220 37.29 -22.48 25.72
N ALA A 221 37.07 -23.75 25.34
CA ALA A 221 36.91 -24.83 26.31
C ALA A 221 38.16 -25.03 27.19
N ALA A 222 39.36 -24.94 26.60
CA ALA A 222 40.61 -25.03 27.35
C ALA A 222 40.81 -23.85 28.32
N CYS A 223 40.45 -22.63 27.90
CA CYS A 223 40.51 -21.44 28.74
C CYS A 223 39.64 -21.56 29.98
N ILE A 224 38.40 -22.05 29.80
CA ILE A 224 37.45 -22.31 30.89
C ILE A 224 37.98 -23.41 31.83
N ALA A 225 38.60 -24.45 31.28
CA ALA A 225 39.03 -25.62 32.05
C ALA A 225 40.35 -25.43 32.82
N GLN A 226 41.30 -24.62 32.31
CA GLN A 226 42.69 -24.62 32.83
C GLN A 226 43.12 -23.34 33.55
N VAL A 227 42.53 -22.17 33.25
CA VAL A 227 43.14 -20.87 33.61
C VAL A 227 42.40 -20.12 34.74
N GLY A 228 41.22 -20.60 35.15
CA GLY A 228 40.38 -19.91 36.14
C GLY A 228 39.66 -18.69 35.55
N ALA A 229 38.52 -18.33 36.14
CA ALA A 229 37.58 -17.38 35.53
C ALA A 229 38.19 -15.99 35.28
N ASP A 230 39.00 -15.45 36.20
CA ASP A 230 39.27 -14.01 36.17
C ASP A 230 40.32 -13.57 35.14
N SER A 231 41.26 -14.43 34.74
CA SER A 231 42.31 -14.11 33.75
C SER A 231 41.99 -14.60 32.34
N SER A 232 41.02 -15.50 32.17
CA SER A 232 40.66 -16.11 30.88
C SER A 232 39.46 -15.46 30.19
N LEU A 233 38.67 -14.64 30.91
CA LEU A 233 37.45 -14.02 30.38
C LEU A 233 37.69 -13.09 29.18
N ASP A 234 38.75 -12.29 29.19
CA ASP A 234 39.09 -11.39 28.06
C ASP A 234 39.42 -12.19 26.79
N LEU A 235 40.16 -13.29 26.94
CA LEU A 235 40.50 -14.19 25.83
C LEU A 235 39.25 -14.90 25.29
N VAL A 236 38.38 -15.41 26.17
CA VAL A 236 37.10 -16.02 25.77
C VAL A 236 36.22 -15.01 25.03
N HIS A 237 36.16 -13.77 25.49
CA HIS A 237 35.39 -12.72 24.82
C HIS A 237 35.93 -12.44 23.41
N LYS A 238 37.25 -12.32 23.27
CA LYS A 238 37.91 -12.11 21.96
C LYS A 238 37.69 -13.30 21.02
N LEU A 239 37.75 -14.54 21.53
CA LEU A 239 37.49 -15.74 20.74
C LEU A 239 36.04 -15.78 20.23
N ARG A 240 35.06 -15.43 21.06
CA ARG A 240 33.65 -15.35 20.65
C ARG A 240 33.41 -14.27 19.61
N ALA A 241 34.00 -13.08 19.80
CA ALA A 241 33.92 -12.00 18.84
C ALA A 241 34.53 -12.41 17.48
N PHE A 242 35.66 -13.10 17.51
CA PHE A 242 36.31 -13.63 16.30
C PHE A 242 35.47 -14.71 15.61
N GLN A 243 34.91 -15.66 16.36
CA GLN A 243 33.96 -16.66 15.83
C GLN A 243 32.76 -16.00 15.14
N ALA A 244 32.16 -14.98 15.77
CA ALA A 244 31.02 -14.26 15.20
C ALA A 244 31.38 -13.52 13.89
N THR A 245 32.61 -13.02 13.78
CA THR A 245 33.10 -12.41 12.54
C THR A 245 33.34 -13.45 11.44
N LEU A 246 33.92 -14.60 11.79
CA LEU A 246 34.11 -15.70 10.84
C LEU A 246 32.77 -16.23 10.30
N GLN A 247 31.78 -16.41 11.18
CA GLN A 247 30.43 -16.85 10.78
C GLN A 247 29.75 -15.82 9.87
N ARG A 248 29.88 -14.53 10.18
CA ARG A 248 29.36 -13.47 9.29
C ARG A 248 30.02 -13.49 7.92
N LYS A 249 31.34 -13.67 7.86
CA LYS A 249 32.08 -13.79 6.60
C LYS A 249 31.68 -15.05 5.82
N GLU A 250 31.43 -16.16 6.50
CA GLU A 250 30.93 -17.39 5.88
C GLU A 250 29.52 -17.19 5.28
N LEU A 251 28.61 -16.55 6.02
CA LEU A 251 27.26 -16.24 5.54
C LEU A 251 27.26 -15.22 4.39
N GLN A 252 28.13 -14.21 4.42
CA GLN A 252 28.28 -13.25 3.32
C GLN A 252 28.79 -13.91 2.04
N ASN A 253 29.64 -14.93 2.16
CA ASN A 253 30.18 -15.67 1.03
C ASN A 253 29.34 -16.91 0.67
N ALA A 254 28.26 -17.19 1.41
CA ALA A 254 27.37 -18.30 1.13
C ALA A 254 26.57 -17.98 -0.13
N LYS A 255 26.98 -18.57 -1.25
CA LYS A 255 26.21 -18.51 -2.50
C LYS A 255 24.92 -19.30 -2.30
N GLN A 256 23.77 -18.67 -2.58
CA GLN A 256 22.48 -19.34 -2.55
C GLN A 256 22.51 -20.53 -3.51
N VAL A 257 22.37 -21.73 -2.96
CA VAL A 257 22.30 -22.95 -3.77
C VAL A 257 20.93 -22.97 -4.41
N THR A 258 20.86 -22.99 -5.74
CA THR A 258 19.57 -23.12 -6.44
C THR A 258 18.89 -24.43 -6.02
N LEU A 259 17.57 -24.42 -5.89
CA LEU A 259 16.79 -25.58 -5.47
C LEU A 259 17.15 -26.83 -6.29
N ASP A 260 17.42 -26.66 -7.59
CA ASP A 260 17.82 -27.75 -8.48
C ASP A 260 19.13 -28.45 -8.05
N LYS A 261 20.11 -27.71 -7.53
CA LYS A 261 21.37 -28.28 -7.01
C LYS A 261 21.16 -29.03 -5.69
N PHE A 262 20.21 -28.58 -4.87
CA PHE A 262 19.87 -29.24 -3.61
C PHE A 262 19.12 -30.57 -3.83
N TRP A 263 18.24 -30.62 -4.84
CA TRP A 263 17.49 -31.84 -5.16
C TRP A 263 18.29 -32.86 -5.98
N ASN A 264 19.30 -32.42 -6.74
CA ASN A 264 20.15 -33.30 -7.54
C ASN A 264 21.34 -33.92 -6.79
N THR A 265 21.49 -33.64 -5.48
CA THR A 265 22.55 -34.23 -4.63
C THR A 265 22.10 -35.47 -3.84
N LYS A 266 21.00 -36.12 -4.26
CA LYS A 266 20.54 -37.41 -3.71
C LYS A 266 20.79 -38.57 -4.65
#